data_AF-A0A2T3E9U4-F1
#
_entry.id   AF-A0A2T3E9U4-F1
#
_cell.length_a   1.000
_cell.length_b   1.000
_cell.length_c   1.000
_cell.angle_alpha   90.00
_cell.angle_beta   90.00
_cell.angle_gamma   90.00
#
_symmetry.space_group_name_H-M   'P 1'
#
loop_
_entity.id
_entity.type
_entity.pdbx_description
1 polymer ?
#
loop_
_entity_poly.entity_id
_entity_poly.type
_entity_poly.pdbx_seq_one_letter_code
_entity_poly.pdbx_strand_id
1 'polypeptide(L)'
;MSVNSELNELLSDNAPAPEITADAPAPVNEQPAVARDDQGRFATKTPAEAPAPVVDQPVAATPTEQQPIPGNVPVGAVKAEREKRQAAEADAEALRREVAELRGMVVARQQPAPQPPKEERPIALWDDPDAYLQNQLTPFQQQMQEMREELWESKAAAVHTPEAVQAAKAAAEKLFGTPEGNALHQQITASGNPFDNLVKWHKQQQAIARVGDDPEAFIQAELERRLADPAEQAKILERIRSGAASNPTTAQPVTSLPPSLSRLPSGGNAAADNDMSDSALFSHATSGKR
;
A
#
# COMPACT_ATOMS: atom_id res chain seq x y z
N MET A 1 -11.61 37.01 39.93
CA MET A 1 -12.60 36.05 40.43
C MET A 1 -13.98 36.63 40.16
N SER A 2 -14.68 36.21 39.09
CA SER A 2 -16.10 36.51 38.82
C SER A 2 -16.59 35.72 37.60
N VAL A 3 -16.49 34.39 37.63
CA VAL A 3 -17.04 33.51 36.56
C VAL A 3 -17.88 32.35 37.09
N ASN A 4 -18.08 32.25 38.40
CA ASN A 4 -18.81 31.13 39.01
C ASN A 4 -20.27 31.45 39.37
N SER A 5 -20.79 32.62 39.01
CA SER A 5 -22.16 33.03 39.40
C SER A 5 -23.22 32.68 38.35
N GLU A 6 -22.85 32.52 37.08
CA GLU A 6 -23.84 32.29 36.00
C GLU A 6 -24.30 30.83 35.91
N LEU A 7 -23.51 29.87 36.40
CA LEU A 7 -23.88 28.46 36.39
C LEU A 7 -24.89 28.08 37.49
N ASN A 8 -25.03 28.91 38.53
CA ASN A 8 -25.92 28.60 39.65
C ASN A 8 -27.35 29.13 39.45
N GLU A 9 -27.60 29.94 38.42
CA GLU A 9 -28.91 30.53 38.11
C GLU A 9 -29.72 29.65 37.12
N LEU A 10 -29.04 28.77 36.39
CA LEU A 10 -29.65 27.83 35.43
C LEU A 10 -30.21 26.55 36.07
N LEU A 11 -29.96 26.33 37.37
CA LEU A 11 -30.33 25.10 38.07
C LEU A 11 -31.52 25.27 39.03
N SER A 12 -32.12 26.46 39.10
CA SER A 12 -33.16 26.80 40.09
C SER A 12 -34.55 27.07 39.52
N ASP A 13 -34.82 26.80 38.24
CA ASP A 13 -36.18 26.96 37.70
C ASP A 13 -36.99 25.67 37.89
N ASN A 14 -37.85 25.74 38.90
CA ASN A 14 -38.79 24.72 39.34
C ASN A 14 -40.18 25.11 38.83
N ALA A 15 -40.69 24.41 37.81
CA ALA A 15 -42.08 24.48 37.38
C ALA A 15 -42.60 23.12 36.89
N PRO A 16 -43.88 22.77 37.15
CA PRO A 16 -44.35 21.39 37.32
C PRO A 16 -44.76 20.67 36.04
N ALA A 17 -44.78 19.34 36.13
CA ALA A 17 -45.13 18.37 35.10
C ALA A 17 -46.52 18.55 34.46
N PRO A 18 -46.69 18.23 33.17
CA PRO A 18 -48.02 18.00 32.60
C PRO A 18 -48.51 16.58 32.89
N GLU A 19 -49.70 16.50 33.48
CA GLU A 19 -50.55 15.31 33.59
C GLU A 19 -50.81 14.70 32.20
N ILE A 20 -50.61 13.39 32.06
CA ILE A 20 -51.15 12.63 30.93
C ILE A 20 -52.41 11.92 31.42
N THR A 21 -53.54 12.46 30.99
CA THR A 21 -54.87 11.87 31.08
C THR A 21 -54.91 10.51 30.38
N ALA A 22 -55.48 9.53 31.08
CA ALA A 22 -55.85 8.24 30.51
C ALA A 22 -56.99 8.43 29.50
N ASP A 23 -56.83 7.88 28.29
CA ASP A 23 -57.92 7.71 27.34
C ASP A 23 -57.93 6.26 26.80
N ALA A 24 -59.13 5.75 26.63
CA ALA A 24 -59.45 4.33 26.48
C ALA A 24 -59.20 3.78 25.07
N PRO A 25 -58.89 2.47 24.89
CA PRO A 25 -58.96 1.83 23.58
C PRO A 25 -60.36 1.28 23.27
N ALA A 26 -60.95 1.76 22.18
CA ALA A 26 -62.14 1.24 21.51
C ALA A 26 -61.78 0.03 20.58
N PRO A 27 -62.79 -0.71 20.06
CA PRO A 27 -62.77 -2.18 19.97
C PRO A 27 -62.03 -2.81 18.78
N VAL A 28 -61.62 -4.05 19.01
CA VAL A 28 -61.02 -5.02 18.08
C VAL A 28 -62.03 -5.37 16.97
N ASN A 29 -61.62 -5.16 15.70
CA ASN A 29 -62.37 -5.57 14.52
C ASN A 29 -62.07 -7.05 14.23
N GLU A 30 -63.09 -7.91 14.32
CA GLU A 30 -63.03 -9.36 14.11
C GLU A 30 -62.77 -9.69 12.63
N GLN A 31 -61.68 -10.42 12.34
CA GLN A 31 -61.49 -11.11 11.06
C GLN A 31 -61.94 -12.58 11.19
N PRO A 32 -62.66 -13.12 10.18
CA PRO A 32 -63.18 -14.48 10.24
C PRO A 32 -62.05 -15.52 10.15
N ALA A 33 -62.05 -16.47 11.08
CA ALA A 33 -61.07 -17.54 11.17
C ALA A 33 -61.17 -18.49 9.96
N VAL A 34 -60.12 -18.54 9.16
CA VAL A 34 -59.92 -19.59 8.15
C VAL A 34 -59.44 -20.86 8.86
N ALA A 35 -60.24 -21.92 8.82
CA ALA A 35 -59.92 -23.21 9.45
C ALA A 35 -58.62 -23.81 8.87
N ARG A 36 -57.73 -24.24 9.76
CA ARG A 36 -56.45 -24.93 9.47
C ARG A 36 -56.65 -26.43 9.62
N ASP A 37 -55.87 -27.24 8.91
CA ASP A 37 -55.84 -28.70 9.11
C ASP A 37 -55.12 -29.10 10.43
N ASP A 38 -55.27 -30.35 10.87
CA ASP A 38 -54.63 -30.91 12.09
C ASP A 38 -53.08 -30.97 12.03
N GLN A 39 -52.47 -30.40 10.97
CA GLN A 39 -51.02 -30.24 10.81
C GLN A 39 -50.63 -28.75 10.62
N GLY A 40 -51.56 -27.81 10.86
CA GLY A 40 -51.28 -26.38 10.94
C GLY A 40 -50.89 -25.72 9.60
N ARG A 41 -51.27 -26.28 8.46
CA ARG A 41 -51.04 -25.69 7.13
C ARG A 41 -52.36 -25.21 6.50
N PHE A 42 -52.25 -24.22 5.62
CA PHE A 42 -53.40 -23.71 4.86
C PHE A 42 -53.67 -24.65 3.68
N ALA A 43 -54.91 -25.17 3.57
CA ALA A 43 -55.29 -26.10 2.52
C ALA A 43 -55.24 -25.44 1.12
N THR A 44 -54.29 -25.86 0.28
CA THR A 44 -54.31 -25.60 -1.16
C THR A 44 -55.23 -26.62 -1.84
N LYS A 45 -56.21 -26.12 -2.60
CA LYS A 45 -57.11 -26.91 -3.46
C LYS A 45 -56.32 -27.90 -4.32
N THR A 46 -56.61 -29.19 -4.18
CA THR A 46 -56.30 -30.25 -5.14
C THR A 46 -57.30 -30.22 -6.29
N PRO A 47 -56.86 -30.27 -7.56
CA PRO A 47 -57.65 -30.83 -8.64
C PRO A 47 -57.17 -32.23 -9.03
N ALA A 48 -58.14 -33.06 -9.37
CA ALA A 48 -58.03 -34.48 -9.66
C ALA A 48 -57.50 -34.81 -11.08
N GLU A 49 -56.88 -35.98 -11.18
CA GLU A 49 -57.01 -37.04 -12.20
C GLU A 49 -56.59 -36.83 -13.67
N ALA A 50 -55.87 -37.86 -14.15
CA ALA A 50 -55.21 -38.17 -15.43
C ALA A 50 -56.20 -38.33 -16.63
N PRO A 51 -55.81 -38.55 -17.93
CA PRO A 51 -54.61 -39.29 -18.41
C PRO A 51 -53.90 -38.81 -19.71
N ALA A 52 -52.75 -39.44 -19.99
CA ALA A 52 -51.96 -39.45 -21.25
C ALA A 52 -52.57 -40.45 -22.27
N PRO A 53 -51.95 -40.84 -23.43
CA PRO A 53 -50.71 -40.39 -24.13
C PRO A 53 -50.85 -40.29 -25.67
N VAL A 54 -49.90 -39.68 -26.42
CA VAL A 54 -49.47 -40.17 -27.76
C VAL A 54 -48.01 -39.78 -28.01
N VAL A 55 -47.25 -40.78 -28.43
CA VAL A 55 -45.84 -40.76 -28.85
C VAL A 55 -45.80 -40.43 -30.35
N ASP A 56 -44.97 -39.49 -30.78
CA ASP A 56 -44.48 -39.47 -32.16
C ASP A 56 -42.98 -39.14 -32.20
N GLN A 57 -42.23 -40.08 -32.78
CA GLN A 57 -40.79 -40.01 -33.03
C GLN A 57 -40.51 -39.24 -34.35
N PRO A 58 -39.27 -38.75 -34.54
CA PRO A 58 -38.92 -37.78 -35.58
C PRO A 58 -38.63 -38.45 -36.92
N VAL A 59 -39.08 -37.84 -38.03
CA VAL A 59 -38.62 -38.19 -39.37
C VAL A 59 -37.31 -37.44 -39.63
N ALA A 60 -36.21 -38.20 -39.65
CA ALA A 60 -34.92 -37.74 -40.11
C ALA A 60 -34.96 -37.44 -41.62
N ALA A 61 -34.72 -36.19 -42.02
CA ALA A 61 -34.40 -35.82 -43.38
C ALA A 61 -32.88 -35.71 -43.52
N THR A 62 -32.25 -36.71 -44.15
CA THR A 62 -30.87 -36.62 -44.64
C THR A 62 -30.78 -35.60 -45.79
N PRO A 63 -29.90 -34.58 -45.72
CA PRO A 63 -29.56 -33.78 -46.90
C PRO A 63 -28.50 -34.53 -47.73
N THR A 64 -28.78 -34.69 -49.02
CA THR A 64 -27.87 -35.17 -50.05
C THR A 64 -26.56 -34.37 -50.05
N GLU A 65 -25.43 -35.04 -49.82
CA GLU A 65 -24.09 -34.50 -50.07
C GLU A 65 -23.86 -34.34 -51.59
N GLN A 66 -23.76 -33.11 -52.07
CA GLN A 66 -23.09 -32.77 -53.32
C GLN A 66 -21.68 -32.29 -53.00
N GLN A 67 -20.67 -33.06 -53.42
CA GLN A 67 -19.25 -32.75 -53.25
C GLN A 67 -18.87 -31.47 -54.04
N PRO A 68 -18.12 -30.52 -53.44
CA PRO A 68 -17.59 -29.38 -54.18
C PRO A 68 -16.29 -29.72 -54.93
N ILE A 69 -16.15 -29.16 -56.13
CA ILE A 69 -14.97 -29.20 -57.00
C ILE A 69 -13.80 -28.42 -56.33
N PRO A 70 -12.55 -28.91 -56.37
CA PRO A 70 -11.43 -28.28 -55.65
C PRO A 70 -11.01 -26.96 -56.30
N GLY A 71 -11.05 -25.87 -55.54
CA GLY A 71 -10.46 -24.57 -55.94
C GLY A 71 -11.36 -23.33 -55.73
N ASN A 72 -12.67 -23.50 -55.60
CA ASN A 72 -13.59 -22.43 -55.26
C ASN A 72 -14.11 -22.65 -53.84
N VAL A 73 -13.91 -21.68 -52.93
CA VAL A 73 -14.55 -21.71 -51.62
C VAL A 73 -16.07 -21.60 -51.85
N PRO A 74 -16.89 -22.62 -51.51
CA PRO A 74 -18.32 -22.56 -51.76
C PRO A 74 -18.91 -21.46 -50.88
N VAL A 75 -19.24 -20.32 -51.49
CA VAL A 75 -19.77 -19.12 -50.81
C VAL A 75 -21.02 -19.45 -49.99
N GLY A 76 -21.82 -20.44 -50.41
CA GLY A 76 -22.95 -20.96 -49.64
C GLY A 76 -22.55 -21.66 -48.33
N ALA A 77 -21.47 -22.44 -48.33
CA ALA A 77 -20.98 -23.11 -47.12
C ALA A 77 -20.38 -22.10 -46.12
N VAL A 78 -19.68 -21.07 -46.61
CA VAL A 78 -19.15 -19.98 -45.76
C VAL A 78 -20.29 -19.13 -45.18
N LYS A 79 -21.34 -18.88 -45.95
CA LYS A 79 -22.55 -18.20 -45.43
C LYS A 79 -23.26 -19.04 -44.38
N ALA A 80 -23.46 -20.34 -44.63
CA ALA A 80 -24.06 -21.25 -43.66
C ALA A 80 -23.20 -21.38 -42.39
N GLU A 81 -21.87 -21.38 -42.50
CA GLU A 81 -20.95 -21.37 -41.36
C GLU A 81 -21.08 -20.06 -40.55
N ARG A 82 -21.12 -18.90 -41.23
CA ARG A 82 -21.33 -17.61 -40.56
C ARG A 82 -22.68 -17.51 -39.88
N GLU A 83 -23.76 -17.95 -40.53
CA GLU A 83 -25.10 -17.97 -39.96
C GLU A 83 -25.16 -18.89 -38.73
N LYS A 84 -24.53 -20.07 -38.80
CA LYS A 84 -24.43 -20.99 -37.66
C LYS A 84 -23.63 -20.38 -36.51
N ARG A 85 -22.53 -19.68 -36.81
CA ARG A 85 -21.72 -19.00 -35.81
C ARG A 85 -22.49 -17.84 -35.16
N GLN A 86 -23.18 -17.05 -35.97
CA GLN A 86 -23.99 -15.94 -35.49
C GLN A 86 -25.17 -16.42 -34.63
N ALA A 87 -25.82 -17.53 -35.00
CA ALA A 87 -26.85 -18.15 -34.18
C ALA A 87 -26.28 -18.65 -32.85
N ALA A 88 -25.13 -19.33 -32.86
CA ALA A 88 -24.48 -19.80 -31.63
C ALA A 88 -24.03 -18.63 -30.73
N GLU A 89 -23.57 -17.52 -31.31
CA GLU A 89 -23.22 -16.31 -30.56
C GLU A 89 -24.47 -15.65 -29.94
N ALA A 90 -25.58 -15.58 -30.69
CA ALA A 90 -26.85 -15.07 -30.17
C ALA A 90 -27.42 -15.93 -29.03
N ASP A 91 -27.34 -17.25 -29.16
CA ASP A 91 -27.77 -18.20 -28.12
C ASP A 91 -26.89 -18.08 -26.88
N ALA A 92 -25.57 -17.93 -27.04
CA ALA A 92 -24.65 -17.72 -25.94
C ALA A 92 -24.91 -16.39 -25.21
N GLU A 93 -25.25 -15.33 -25.94
CA GLU A 93 -25.65 -14.05 -25.35
C GLU A 93 -26.97 -14.15 -24.59
N ALA A 94 -27.97 -14.86 -25.15
CA ALA A 94 -29.26 -15.08 -24.49
C ALA A 94 -29.07 -15.84 -23.15
N LEU A 95 -28.31 -16.94 -23.17
CA LEU A 95 -27.98 -17.70 -21.97
C LEU A 95 -27.19 -16.87 -20.94
N ARG A 96 -26.27 -16.02 -21.39
CA ARG A 96 -25.54 -15.12 -20.49
C ARG A 96 -26.45 -14.10 -19.82
N ARG A 97 -27.44 -13.57 -20.54
CA ARG A 97 -28.44 -12.65 -19.97
C ARG A 97 -29.31 -13.35 -18.93
N GLU A 98 -29.79 -14.55 -19.24
CA GLU A 98 -30.58 -15.35 -18.30
C GLU A 98 -29.78 -15.69 -17.02
N VAL A 99 -28.52 -16.11 -17.16
CA VAL A 99 -27.65 -16.37 -16.01
C VAL A 99 -27.38 -15.10 -15.20
N ALA A 100 -27.20 -13.95 -15.86
CA ALA A 100 -27.01 -12.68 -15.17
C ALA A 100 -28.26 -12.26 -14.40
N GLU A 101 -29.46 -12.48 -14.96
CA GLU A 101 -30.74 -12.21 -14.31
C GLU A 101 -30.97 -13.14 -13.12
N LEU A 102 -30.76 -14.45 -13.29
CA LEU A 102 -30.85 -15.43 -12.20
C LEU A 102 -29.86 -15.12 -11.08
N ARG A 103 -28.61 -14.77 -11.41
CA ARG A 103 -27.63 -14.33 -10.43
C ARG A 103 -28.05 -13.03 -9.75
N GLY A 104 -28.61 -12.08 -10.49
CA GLY A 104 -29.17 -10.86 -9.93
C GLY A 104 -30.27 -11.13 -8.90
N MET A 105 -31.21 -12.04 -9.20
CA MET A 105 -32.24 -12.44 -8.24
C MET A 105 -31.67 -13.17 -7.02
N VAL A 106 -30.69 -14.04 -7.22
CA VAL A 106 -30.03 -14.77 -6.12
C VAL A 106 -29.26 -13.80 -5.21
N VAL A 107 -28.54 -12.83 -5.79
CA VAL A 107 -27.83 -11.79 -5.03
C VAL A 107 -28.82 -10.90 -4.31
N ALA A 108 -29.91 -10.46 -4.96
CA ALA A 108 -30.94 -9.64 -4.32
C ALA A 108 -31.66 -10.38 -3.17
N ARG A 109 -31.81 -11.72 -3.28
CA ARG A 109 -32.40 -12.56 -2.22
C ARG A 109 -31.41 -12.90 -1.12
N GLN A 110 -30.12 -13.02 -1.44
CA GLN A 110 -29.05 -13.25 -0.46
C GLN A 110 -28.58 -11.98 0.22
N GLN A 111 -28.86 -10.81 -0.34
CA GLN A 111 -28.57 -9.55 0.31
C GLN A 111 -29.49 -9.48 1.54
N PRO A 112 -28.93 -9.59 2.76
CA PRO A 112 -29.75 -9.42 3.94
C PRO A 112 -30.33 -8.01 3.86
N ALA A 113 -31.65 -7.89 4.03
CA ALA A 113 -32.27 -6.58 4.22
C ALA A 113 -31.43 -5.84 5.27
N PRO A 114 -31.01 -4.58 5.01
CA PRO A 114 -30.26 -3.82 6.00
C PRO A 114 -31.08 -3.87 7.28
N GLN A 115 -30.57 -4.58 8.28
CA GLN A 115 -31.21 -4.60 9.58
C GLN A 115 -31.29 -3.14 10.01
N PRO A 116 -32.43 -2.67 10.53
CA PRO A 116 -32.43 -1.38 11.22
C PRO A 116 -31.24 -1.44 12.18
N PRO A 117 -30.35 -0.43 12.21
CA PRO A 117 -29.20 -0.46 13.09
C PRO A 117 -29.74 -0.84 14.47
N LYS A 118 -29.30 -2.00 14.97
CA LYS A 118 -29.57 -2.34 16.36
C LYS A 118 -29.00 -1.14 17.11
N GLU A 119 -29.87 -0.37 17.73
CA GLU A 119 -29.45 0.56 18.77
C GLU A 119 -28.75 -0.33 19.79
N GLU A 120 -27.43 -0.43 19.66
CA GLU A 120 -26.57 -0.97 20.69
C GLU A 120 -26.87 -0.11 21.88
N ARG A 121 -27.72 -0.62 22.77
CA ARG A 121 -28.04 0.09 24.01
C ARG A 121 -26.69 0.38 24.64
N PRO A 122 -26.41 1.65 24.97
CA PRO A 122 -25.13 1.98 25.58
C PRO A 122 -24.96 1.05 26.76
N ILE A 123 -23.85 0.30 26.75
CA ILE A 123 -23.52 -0.70 27.77
C ILE A 123 -23.78 -0.06 29.12
N ALA A 124 -24.73 -0.58 29.90
CA ALA A 124 -25.02 0.03 31.18
C ALA A 124 -23.81 -0.18 32.09
N LEU A 125 -23.43 0.84 32.85
CA LEU A 125 -22.35 0.77 33.86
C LEU A 125 -22.48 -0.46 34.78
N TRP A 126 -23.71 -0.92 35.02
CA TRP A 126 -24.03 -2.02 35.92
C TRP A 126 -23.96 -3.41 35.29
N ASP A 127 -24.09 -3.51 33.96
CA ASP A 127 -24.03 -4.79 33.24
C ASP A 127 -22.57 -5.16 32.92
N ASP A 128 -21.78 -4.18 32.47
CA ASP A 128 -20.34 -4.34 32.24
C ASP A 128 -19.61 -3.00 32.48
N PRO A 129 -19.06 -2.78 33.69
CA PRO A 129 -18.40 -1.52 34.04
C PRO A 129 -17.12 -1.28 33.22
N ASP A 130 -16.40 -2.34 32.85
CA ASP A 130 -15.14 -2.23 32.10
C ASP A 130 -15.42 -1.82 30.65
N ALA A 131 -16.41 -2.43 30.01
CA ALA A 131 -16.79 -2.08 28.64
C ALA A 131 -17.47 -0.70 28.57
N TYR A 132 -18.24 -0.28 29.59
CA TYR A 132 -18.75 1.08 29.69
C TYR A 132 -17.61 2.11 29.79
N LEU A 133 -16.63 1.88 30.67
CA LEU A 133 -15.47 2.76 30.81
C LEU A 133 -14.63 2.80 29.52
N GLN A 134 -14.41 1.67 28.87
CA GLN A 134 -13.75 1.64 27.55
C GLN A 134 -14.53 2.49 26.55
N ASN A 135 -15.85 2.33 26.44
CA ASN A 135 -16.65 3.11 25.50
C ASN A 135 -16.59 4.63 25.78
N GLN A 136 -16.56 5.04 27.05
CA GLN A 136 -16.36 6.44 27.44
C GLN A 136 -14.95 6.96 27.12
N LEU A 137 -13.93 6.09 27.21
CA LEU A 137 -12.53 6.45 26.94
C LEU A 137 -12.14 6.33 25.46
N THR A 138 -12.87 5.55 24.66
CA THR A 138 -12.65 5.38 23.21
C THR A 138 -12.56 6.71 22.45
N PRO A 139 -13.50 7.66 22.58
CA PRO A 139 -13.41 8.94 21.87
C PRO A 139 -12.17 9.74 22.28
N PHE A 140 -11.79 9.68 23.56
CA PHE A 140 -10.57 10.33 24.03
C PHE A 140 -9.31 9.66 23.44
N GLN A 141 -9.28 8.32 23.35
CA GLN A 141 -8.20 7.60 22.68
C GLN A 141 -8.11 7.95 21.20
N GLN A 142 -9.24 8.04 20.48
CA GLN A 142 -9.29 8.44 19.08
C GLN A 142 -8.74 9.86 18.91
N GLN A 143 -9.21 10.82 19.70
CA GLN A 143 -8.70 12.20 19.67
C GLN A 143 -7.20 12.28 19.98
N MET A 144 -6.72 11.49 20.95
CA MET A 144 -5.29 11.42 21.27
C MET A 144 -4.46 10.79 20.15
N GLN A 145 -5.02 9.84 19.40
CA GLN A 145 -4.39 9.25 18.22
C GLN A 145 -4.33 10.26 17.06
N GLU A 146 -5.44 10.94 16.77
CA GLU A 146 -5.51 12.00 15.75
C GLU A 146 -4.51 13.13 16.05
N MET A 147 -4.52 13.67 17.27
CA MET A 147 -3.57 14.70 17.70
C MET A 147 -2.12 14.24 17.56
N ARG A 148 -1.83 12.98 17.89
CA ARG A 148 -0.50 12.40 17.76
C ARG A 148 -0.10 12.27 16.29
N GLU A 149 -1.01 11.86 15.43
CA GLU A 149 -0.80 11.75 13.99
C GLU A 149 -0.51 13.12 13.37
N GLU A 150 -1.31 14.14 13.67
CA GLU A 150 -1.10 15.52 13.20
C GLU A 150 0.25 16.08 13.67
N LEU A 151 0.61 15.85 14.94
CA LEU A 151 1.88 16.28 15.50
C LEU A 151 3.08 15.56 14.83
N TRP A 152 2.91 14.29 14.50
CA TRP A 152 3.93 13.53 13.78
C TRP A 152 4.04 14.00 12.33
N GLU A 153 2.94 14.25 11.65
CA GLU A 153 2.96 14.77 10.29
C GLU A 153 3.63 16.14 10.22
N SER A 154 3.23 17.07 11.10
CA SER A 154 3.83 18.41 11.14
C SER A 154 5.33 18.36 11.46
N LYS A 155 5.75 17.50 12.38
CA LYS A 155 7.17 17.29 12.69
C LYS A 155 7.94 16.70 11.49
N ALA A 156 7.34 15.77 10.75
CA ALA A 156 7.98 15.21 9.57
C ALA A 156 8.06 16.24 8.43
N ALA A 157 7.03 17.06 8.24
CA ALA A 157 7.01 18.16 7.29
C ALA A 157 7.93 19.33 7.67
N ALA A 158 8.36 19.43 8.93
CA ALA A 158 9.40 20.38 9.35
C ALA A 158 10.82 19.88 9.03
N VAL A 159 11.04 18.55 9.07
CA VAL A 159 12.35 17.92 8.81
C VAL A 159 12.55 17.61 7.32
N HIS A 160 11.50 17.22 6.62
CA HIS A 160 11.47 16.97 5.18
C HIS A 160 10.56 17.97 4.48
N THR A 161 10.65 18.07 3.16
CA THR A 161 9.69 18.89 2.42
C THR A 161 8.28 18.26 2.46
N PRO A 162 7.21 19.07 2.48
CA PRO A 162 5.83 18.56 2.47
C PRO A 162 5.55 17.66 1.26
N GLU A 163 6.15 17.98 0.11
CA GLU A 163 6.07 17.17 -1.11
C GLU A 163 6.68 15.77 -0.92
N ALA A 164 7.78 15.64 -0.18
CA ALA A 164 8.40 14.35 0.07
C ALA A 164 7.53 13.47 0.97
N VAL A 165 6.86 14.07 1.97
CA VAL A 165 5.90 13.38 2.84
C VAL A 165 4.69 12.92 2.04
N GLN A 166 4.11 13.78 1.20
CA GLN A 166 2.98 13.42 0.35
C GLN A 166 3.33 12.34 -0.68
N ALA A 167 4.48 12.43 -1.34
CA ALA A 167 4.94 11.42 -2.28
C ALA A 167 5.15 10.06 -1.59
N ALA A 168 5.69 10.07 -0.37
CA ALA A 168 5.86 8.87 0.43
C ALA A 168 4.52 8.25 0.86
N LYS A 169 3.53 9.08 1.25
CA LYS A 169 2.14 8.65 1.53
C LYS A 169 1.52 7.97 0.31
N ALA A 170 1.58 8.62 -0.86
CA ALA A 170 1.05 8.06 -2.10
C ALA A 170 1.74 6.74 -2.51
N ALA A 171 3.02 6.58 -2.20
CA ALA A 171 3.72 5.31 -2.43
C ALA A 171 3.27 4.22 -1.43
N ALA A 172 3.01 4.58 -0.18
CA ALA A 172 2.51 3.67 0.85
C ALA A 172 1.08 3.19 0.56
N GLU A 173 0.21 4.09 0.09
CA GLU A 173 -1.17 3.80 -0.28
C GLU A 173 -1.27 2.71 -1.35
N LYS A 174 -0.32 2.66 -2.30
CA LYS A 174 -0.26 1.60 -3.32
C LYS A 174 0.00 0.21 -2.75
N LEU A 175 0.60 0.14 -1.57
CA LEU A 175 0.89 -1.11 -0.86
C LEU A 175 -0.21 -1.45 0.16
N PHE A 176 -1.21 -0.58 0.33
CA PHE A 176 -2.30 -0.80 1.28
C PHE A 176 -3.05 -2.11 0.95
N GLY A 177 -3.31 -2.91 1.98
CA GLY A 177 -3.97 -4.21 1.83
C GLY A 177 -3.07 -5.35 1.32
N THR A 178 -1.79 -5.08 1.05
CA THR A 178 -0.80 -6.13 0.72
C THR A 178 -0.03 -6.59 1.97
N PRO A 179 0.54 -7.81 1.98
CA PRO A 179 1.44 -8.25 3.05
C PRO A 179 2.64 -7.32 3.24
N GLU A 180 3.14 -6.74 2.14
CA GLU A 180 4.24 -5.77 2.15
C GLU A 180 3.83 -4.46 2.82
N GLY A 181 2.62 -3.96 2.56
CA GLY A 181 2.08 -2.77 3.22
C GLY A 181 1.89 -2.98 4.72
N ASN A 182 1.46 -4.17 5.14
CA ASN A 182 1.34 -4.51 6.56
C ASN A 182 2.72 -4.55 7.24
N ALA A 183 3.72 -5.14 6.59
CA ALA A 183 5.09 -5.14 7.10
C ALA A 183 5.68 -3.73 7.17
N LEU A 184 5.45 -2.90 6.14
CA LEU A 184 5.82 -1.49 6.12
C LEU A 184 5.17 -0.73 7.27
N HIS A 185 3.87 -0.92 7.49
CA HIS A 185 3.14 -0.26 8.57
C HIS A 185 3.71 -0.62 9.95
N GLN A 186 4.04 -1.89 10.18
CA GLN A 186 4.70 -2.31 11.41
C GLN A 186 6.10 -1.68 11.53
N GLN A 187 6.88 -1.67 10.45
CA GLN A 187 8.22 -1.10 10.43
C GLN A 187 8.23 0.41 10.74
N ILE A 188 7.35 1.18 10.12
CA ILE A 188 7.30 2.64 10.32
C ILE A 188 6.74 3.02 11.70
N THR A 189 5.84 2.19 12.25
CA THR A 189 5.20 2.45 13.55
C THR A 189 6.05 1.93 14.73
N ALA A 190 6.99 1.00 14.49
CA ALA A 190 7.81 0.40 15.54
C ALA A 190 8.69 1.39 16.31
N SER A 191 9.09 2.52 15.70
CA SER A 191 9.94 3.48 16.39
C SER A 191 9.80 4.91 15.86
N GLY A 192 9.78 5.88 16.77
CA GLY A 192 9.87 7.30 16.42
C GLY A 192 8.63 7.83 15.70
N ASN A 193 8.85 8.64 14.66
CA ASN A 193 7.79 9.29 13.89
C ASN A 193 7.51 8.46 12.62
N PRO A 194 6.28 7.95 12.43
CA PRO A 194 5.95 7.09 11.29
C PRO A 194 6.10 7.80 9.95
N PHE A 195 5.79 9.10 9.86
CA PHE A 195 5.93 9.86 8.62
C PHE A 195 7.40 10.12 8.25
N ASP A 196 8.27 10.31 9.23
CA ASP A 196 9.72 10.41 8.99
C ASP A 196 10.29 9.09 8.43
N ASN A 197 9.90 7.97 9.04
CA ASN A 197 10.29 6.64 8.57
C ASN A 197 9.73 6.33 7.19
N LEU A 198 8.49 6.77 6.91
CA LEU A 198 7.86 6.59 5.61
C LEU A 198 8.62 7.33 4.50
N VAL A 199 9.05 8.57 4.76
CA VAL A 199 9.88 9.34 3.81
C VAL A 199 11.23 8.66 3.58
N LYS A 200 11.87 8.14 4.63
CA LYS A 200 13.14 7.41 4.51
C LYS A 200 12.98 6.15 3.67
N TRP A 201 11.94 5.36 3.93
CA TRP A 201 11.61 4.19 3.13
C TRP A 201 11.37 4.56 1.66
N HIS A 202 10.59 5.61 1.38
CA HIS A 202 10.33 6.04 0.02
C HIS A 202 11.61 6.50 -0.71
N LYS A 203 12.49 7.23 -0.01
CA LYS A 203 13.82 7.60 -0.53
C LYS A 203 14.69 6.37 -0.82
N GLN A 204 14.62 5.36 0.03
CA GLN A 204 15.32 4.08 -0.19
C GLN A 204 14.79 3.39 -1.45
N GLN A 205 13.47 3.33 -1.64
CA GLN A 205 12.88 2.76 -2.85
C GLN A 205 13.29 3.54 -4.11
N GLN A 206 13.32 4.87 -4.05
CA GLN A 206 13.80 5.69 -5.16
C GLN A 206 15.30 5.48 -5.44
N ALA A 207 16.11 5.30 -4.40
CA ALA A 207 17.53 4.99 -4.56
C ALA A 207 17.72 3.63 -5.23
N ILE A 208 17.01 2.60 -4.78
CA ILE A 208 17.03 1.26 -5.40
C ILE A 208 16.58 1.35 -6.86
N ALA A 209 15.49 2.06 -7.14
CA ALA A 209 15.00 2.25 -8.51
C ALA A 209 15.97 3.03 -9.41
N ARG A 210 16.74 3.96 -8.85
CA ARG A 210 17.74 4.75 -9.58
C ARG A 210 19.03 3.98 -9.85
N VAL A 211 19.47 3.20 -8.88
CA VAL A 211 20.72 2.45 -8.93
C VAL A 211 20.56 1.14 -9.71
N GLY A 212 19.38 0.51 -9.62
CA GLY A 212 19.09 -0.75 -10.31
C GLY A 212 19.82 -1.95 -9.70
N ASP A 213 20.02 -2.99 -10.51
CA ASP A 213 20.60 -4.27 -10.09
C ASP A 213 22.13 -4.21 -9.88
N ASP A 214 22.82 -3.21 -10.44
CA ASP A 214 24.27 -3.07 -10.35
C ASP A 214 24.68 -1.70 -9.76
N PRO A 215 24.93 -1.64 -8.44
CA PRO A 215 25.35 -0.41 -7.80
C PRO A 215 26.73 0.07 -8.21
N GLU A 216 27.65 -0.84 -8.53
CA GLU A 216 29.01 -0.49 -8.92
C GLU A 216 29.04 0.15 -10.31
N ALA A 217 28.28 -0.40 -11.26
CA ALA A 217 28.16 0.19 -12.59
C ALA A 217 27.56 1.62 -12.54
N PHE A 218 26.57 1.85 -11.67
CA PHE A 218 25.99 3.19 -11.49
C PHE A 218 27.01 4.19 -10.92
N ILE A 219 27.77 3.77 -9.90
CA ILE A 219 28.81 4.61 -9.28
C ILE A 219 29.90 4.93 -10.31
N GLN A 220 30.37 3.92 -11.06
CA GLN A 220 31.39 4.07 -12.09
C GLN A 220 30.93 5.07 -13.18
N ALA A 221 29.70 4.92 -13.69
CA ALA A 221 29.14 5.80 -14.70
C ALA A 221 28.95 7.24 -14.21
N GLU A 222 28.48 7.43 -12.97
CA GLU A 222 28.35 8.76 -12.38
C GLU A 222 29.72 9.40 -12.10
N LEU A 223 30.72 8.59 -11.72
CA LEU A 223 32.10 9.05 -11.53
C LEU A 223 32.72 9.48 -12.86
N GLU A 224 32.59 8.68 -13.92
CA GLU A 224 33.03 9.02 -15.27
C GLU A 224 32.33 10.29 -15.79
N ARG A 225 31.02 10.42 -15.56
CA ARG A 225 30.24 11.62 -15.91
C ARG A 225 30.76 12.88 -15.20
N ARG A 226 31.05 12.79 -13.91
CA ARG A 226 31.60 13.92 -13.14
C ARG A 226 33.05 14.23 -13.53
N LEU A 227 33.83 13.21 -13.85
CA LEU A 227 35.20 13.40 -14.27
C LEU A 227 35.29 13.98 -15.69
N ALA A 228 34.26 13.77 -16.53
CA ALA A 228 34.13 14.39 -17.84
C ALA A 228 33.62 15.85 -17.79
N ASP A 229 33.06 16.31 -16.66
CA ASP A 229 32.57 17.68 -16.50
C ASP A 229 33.72 18.68 -16.24
N PRO A 230 33.97 19.67 -17.12
CA PRO A 230 35.04 20.64 -16.96
C PRO A 230 34.95 21.44 -15.65
N ALA A 231 33.74 21.66 -15.13
CA ALA A 231 33.55 22.43 -13.89
C ALA A 231 34.00 21.64 -12.65
N GLU A 232 33.79 20.32 -12.63
CA GLU A 232 34.25 19.45 -11.57
C GLU A 232 35.76 19.18 -11.68
N GLN A 233 36.29 19.05 -12.90
CA GLN A 233 37.74 18.98 -13.13
C GLN A 233 38.46 20.22 -12.57
N ALA A 234 37.91 21.42 -12.78
CA ALA A 234 38.46 22.65 -12.24
C ALA A 234 38.46 22.67 -10.70
N LYS A 235 37.37 22.22 -10.07
CA LYS A 235 37.30 22.08 -8.59
C LYS A 235 38.29 21.04 -8.06
N ILE A 236 38.47 19.93 -8.77
CA ILE A 236 39.46 18.90 -8.41
C ILE A 236 40.87 19.47 -8.52
N LEU A 237 41.19 20.19 -9.60
CA LEU A 237 42.49 20.87 -9.76
C LEU A 237 42.71 21.95 -8.70
N GLU A 238 41.68 22.69 -8.31
CA GLU A 238 41.74 23.67 -7.22
C GLU A 238 41.95 23.00 -5.85
N ARG A 239 41.29 21.87 -5.59
CA ARG A 239 41.51 21.04 -4.40
C ARG A 239 42.92 20.44 -4.39
N ILE A 240 43.42 19.98 -5.53
CA ILE A 240 44.80 19.48 -5.66
C ILE A 240 45.79 20.62 -5.44
N ARG A 241 45.55 21.81 -6.01
CA ARG A 241 46.41 22.98 -5.85
C ARG A 241 46.43 23.50 -4.41
N SER A 242 45.27 23.55 -3.74
CA SER A 242 45.16 23.95 -2.33
C SER A 242 45.72 22.88 -1.37
N GLY A 243 45.52 21.59 -1.68
CA GLY A 243 46.12 20.47 -0.96
C GLY A 243 47.64 20.37 -1.14
N ALA A 244 48.15 20.70 -2.33
CA ALA A 244 49.59 20.76 -2.61
C ALA A 244 50.24 21.98 -1.94
N ALA A 245 49.56 23.12 -1.86
CA ALA A 245 50.05 24.30 -1.14
C ALA A 245 50.05 24.14 0.39
N SER A 246 49.27 23.18 0.93
CA SER A 246 49.20 22.88 2.37
C SER A 246 50.06 21.69 2.79
N ASN A 247 50.81 21.07 1.87
CA ASN A 247 51.75 19.99 2.19
C ASN A 247 53.21 20.46 2.06
N PRO A 248 53.85 20.96 3.14
CA PRO A 248 55.26 21.37 3.13
C PRO A 248 56.26 20.20 3.04
N THR A 249 55.82 18.97 2.75
CA THR A 249 56.63 17.74 2.83
C THR A 249 57.56 17.51 1.62
N THR A 250 57.59 18.42 0.63
CA THR A 250 58.63 18.44 -0.43
C THR A 250 59.73 19.48 -0.19
N ALA A 251 59.82 20.06 1.02
CA ALA A 251 61.02 20.75 1.45
C ALA A 251 62.13 19.71 1.68
N GLN A 252 63.14 19.73 0.81
CA GLN A 252 64.41 19.01 0.95
C GLN A 252 64.88 19.04 2.41
N PRO A 253 65.21 17.90 3.04
CA PRO A 253 65.59 17.89 4.45
C PRO A 253 66.91 18.65 4.64
N VAL A 254 66.85 19.83 5.25
CA VAL A 254 68.02 20.59 5.71
C VAL A 254 68.62 19.83 6.89
N THR A 255 69.55 18.93 6.60
CA THR A 255 70.31 18.18 7.59
C THR A 255 71.31 19.12 8.27
N SER A 256 70.90 19.73 9.39
CA SER A 256 71.81 20.42 10.31
C SER A 256 72.57 19.38 11.14
N LEU A 257 73.67 18.89 10.59
CA LEU A 257 74.58 17.99 11.30
C LEU A 257 75.36 18.80 12.36
N PRO A 258 75.41 18.36 13.62
CA PRO A 258 76.24 19.01 14.63
C PRO A 258 77.73 18.90 14.27
N PRO A 259 78.57 19.88 14.66
CA PRO A 259 79.95 20.07 14.18
C PRO A 259 80.95 18.94 14.52
N SER A 260 80.49 17.85 15.13
CA SER A 260 81.30 16.70 15.55
C SER A 260 81.41 15.59 14.50
N LEU A 261 80.60 15.62 13.43
CA LEU A 261 80.53 14.55 12.41
C LEU A 261 81.19 14.90 11.06
N SER A 262 81.68 16.13 10.85
CA SER A 262 82.28 16.57 9.57
C SER A 262 83.71 16.04 9.28
N ARG A 263 84.20 15.02 10.00
CA ARG A 263 85.59 14.54 9.85
C ARG A 263 85.75 13.08 9.43
N LEU A 264 84.67 12.38 9.11
CA LEU A 264 84.73 11.04 8.54
C LEU A 264 84.68 11.12 7.00
N PRO A 265 85.61 10.46 6.27
CA PRO A 265 85.54 10.40 4.82
C PRO A 265 84.35 9.54 4.38
N SER A 266 83.49 10.12 3.56
CA SER A 266 82.30 9.49 2.96
C SER A 266 82.70 8.31 2.08
N GLY A 267 82.45 7.09 2.55
CA GLY A 267 82.56 5.85 1.77
C GLY A 267 81.23 5.58 1.08
N GLY A 268 81.21 5.76 -0.24
CA GLY A 268 80.00 5.66 -1.05
C GLY A 268 79.44 4.25 -1.20
N ASN A 269 78.12 4.16 -1.14
CA ASN A 269 77.33 3.22 -1.94
C ASN A 269 76.25 4.05 -2.62
N ALA A 270 76.45 4.35 -3.90
CA ALA A 270 75.43 5.01 -4.70
C ALA A 270 74.35 3.99 -5.07
N ALA A 271 73.16 4.13 -4.49
CA ALA A 271 71.96 3.50 -5.01
C ALA A 271 71.57 4.19 -6.32
N ALA A 272 71.17 3.41 -7.34
CA ALA A 272 70.61 3.99 -8.56
C ALA A 272 69.28 4.68 -8.21
N ASP A 273 69.11 5.91 -8.68
CA ASP A 273 68.08 6.90 -8.29
C ASP A 273 66.61 6.51 -8.54
N ASN A 274 66.27 5.26 -8.85
CA ASN A 274 64.88 4.83 -9.11
C ASN A 274 64.53 3.38 -8.68
N ASP A 275 65.23 2.79 -7.70
CA ASP A 275 64.87 1.46 -7.17
C ASP A 275 63.94 1.58 -5.95
N MET A 276 62.67 1.20 -6.12
CA MET A 276 61.63 1.16 -5.07
C MET A 276 61.44 -0.25 -4.49
N SER A 277 62.40 -1.16 -4.68
CA SER A 277 62.34 -2.48 -4.06
C SER A 277 62.51 -2.40 -2.54
N ASP A 278 61.87 -3.32 -1.83
CA ASP A 278 61.90 -3.43 -0.37
C ASP A 278 63.35 -3.51 0.18
N SER A 279 64.28 -4.02 -0.64
CA SER A 279 65.71 -4.09 -0.34
C SER A 279 66.43 -2.73 -0.38
N ALA A 280 66.02 -1.82 -1.28
CA ALA A 280 66.51 -0.46 -1.34
C ALA A 280 65.95 0.36 -0.17
N LEU A 281 64.67 0.14 0.17
CA LEU A 281 64.01 0.66 1.37
C LEU A 281 64.72 0.20 2.66
N PHE A 282 65.10 -1.07 2.75
CA PHE A 282 65.82 -1.61 3.90
C PHE A 282 67.25 -1.07 4.00
N SER A 283 67.95 -0.94 2.87
CA SER A 283 69.29 -0.37 2.82
C SER A 283 69.27 1.11 3.19
N HIS A 284 68.25 1.85 2.76
CA HIS A 284 67.99 3.21 3.20
C HIS A 284 67.65 3.27 4.69
N ALA A 285 66.84 2.32 5.19
CA ALA A 285 66.45 2.24 6.59
C ALA A 285 67.61 1.87 7.53
N THR A 286 68.66 1.21 7.02
CA THR A 286 69.77 0.69 7.83
C THR A 286 71.09 1.43 7.63
N SER A 287 71.30 2.11 6.49
CA SER A 287 72.52 2.88 6.23
C SER A 287 72.60 4.20 7.01
N GLY A 288 71.47 4.74 7.47
CA GLY A 288 71.44 6.00 8.22
C GLY A 288 71.94 5.91 9.67
N LYS A 289 72.41 4.74 10.15
CA LYS A 289 72.85 4.52 11.53
C LYS A 289 74.34 4.20 11.63
N ARG A 290 75.23 5.14 11.25
CA ARG A 290 76.59 5.35 11.80
C ARG A 290 77.32 6.54 11.18
#